data_AF-A0A8B7TSZ8-F1
#
_entry.id   AF-A0A8B7TSZ8-F1
#
_cell.length_a   1.000
_cell.length_b   1.000
_cell.length_c   1.000
_cell.angle_alpha   90.00
_cell.angle_beta   90.00
_cell.angle_gamma   90.00
#
_symmetry.space_group_name_H-M   'P 1'
#
loop_
_entity.id
_entity.type
_entity.pdbx_description
1 polymer ?
#
loop_
_entity_poly.entity_id
_entity_poly.type
_entity_poly.pdbx_seq_one_letter_code
_entity_poly.pdbx_strand_id
1 'polypeptide(L)'
;KLAGCTVFITGASRGIGKAIALKAAKDGANIVIAAKTTQSHPKLPGTIYTAAEEIEAAGGKALPCIVDVRDEQQINNAVEKAVEKFGGIDILVNNASAISLTNTLETPTKRVDLMMNVNTRGTYLTSKACIPFLKKSKIAHILNLSPPLNLNPVWFKQHCAYTIAKYGMSMCVLGMAEEFKGEIAVNALWPRTGMYFKKSFIRFAVTVFDN
;
A
#
# COMPACT_ATOMS: atom_id res chain seq x y z
N LYS A 1 -9.52 -16.28 -7.34
CA LYS A 1 -9.55 -16.72 -5.93
C LYS A 1 -8.12 -16.69 -5.41
N LEU A 2 -7.89 -16.24 -4.17
CA LEU A 2 -6.55 -16.01 -3.60
C LEU A 2 -6.11 -17.05 -2.55
N ALA A 3 -6.71 -18.24 -2.56
CA ALA A 3 -6.41 -19.29 -1.59
C ALA A 3 -4.92 -19.67 -1.62
N GLY A 4 -4.26 -19.62 -0.46
CA GLY A 4 -2.84 -19.93 -0.31
C GLY A 4 -1.87 -18.86 -0.81
N CYS A 5 -2.35 -17.80 -1.47
CA CYS A 5 -1.52 -16.70 -1.94
C CYS A 5 -1.11 -15.80 -0.78
N THR A 6 0.12 -15.29 -0.82
CA THR A 6 0.66 -14.36 0.18
C THR A 6 0.58 -12.92 -0.29
N VAL A 7 -0.17 -12.10 0.44
CA VAL A 7 -0.43 -10.69 0.15
C VAL A 7 0.28 -9.82 1.19
N PHE A 8 1.29 -9.08 0.74
CA PHE A 8 2.02 -8.11 1.56
C PHE A 8 1.37 -6.73 1.44
N ILE A 9 0.84 -6.17 2.54
CA ILE A 9 0.08 -4.92 2.49
C ILE A 9 0.66 -3.90 3.47
N THR A 10 1.15 -2.78 2.94
CA THR A 10 1.59 -1.65 3.77
C THR A 10 0.40 -0.85 4.28
N GLY A 11 0.39 -0.52 5.58
CA GLY A 11 -0.70 0.25 6.20
C GLY A 11 -2.00 -0.54 6.41
N ALA A 12 -1.93 -1.86 6.60
CA ALA A 12 -3.10 -2.74 6.75
C ALA A 12 -3.72 -2.82 8.16
N SER A 13 -3.26 -2.03 9.13
CA SER A 13 -3.84 -2.02 10.49
C SER A 13 -5.26 -1.45 10.54
N ARG A 14 -5.69 -0.67 9.53
CA ARG A 14 -7.01 -0.03 9.47
C ARG A 14 -7.37 0.42 8.04
N GLY A 15 -8.58 0.97 7.89
CA GLY A 15 -9.00 1.66 6.67
C GLY A 15 -9.00 0.77 5.42
N ILE A 16 -8.60 1.36 4.29
CA ILE A 16 -8.60 0.68 2.98
C ILE A 16 -7.67 -0.54 2.99
N GLY A 17 -6.45 -0.42 3.53
CA GLY A 17 -5.52 -1.55 3.62
C GLY A 17 -6.11 -2.75 4.36
N LYS A 18 -6.78 -2.52 5.51
CA LYS A 18 -7.47 -3.61 6.24
C LYS A 18 -8.65 -4.18 5.45
N ALA A 19 -9.42 -3.35 4.76
CA ALA A 19 -10.54 -3.82 3.95
C ALA A 19 -10.07 -4.73 2.78
N ILE A 20 -8.96 -4.37 2.13
CA ILE A 20 -8.30 -5.20 1.10
C ILE A 20 -7.84 -6.52 1.73
N ALA A 21 -7.17 -6.45 2.88
CA ALA A 21 -6.71 -7.62 3.63
C ALA A 21 -7.87 -8.59 3.94
N LEU A 22 -8.96 -8.09 4.51
CA LEU A 22 -10.14 -8.90 4.86
C LEU A 22 -10.81 -9.51 3.62
N LYS A 23 -10.82 -8.79 2.49
CA LYS A 23 -11.38 -9.33 1.25
C LYS A 23 -10.54 -10.48 0.70
N ALA A 24 -9.20 -10.37 0.75
CA ALA A 24 -8.31 -11.46 0.35
C ALA A 24 -8.35 -12.63 1.35
N ALA A 25 -8.47 -12.34 2.66
CA ALA A 25 -8.57 -13.33 3.71
C ALA A 25 -9.79 -14.27 3.53
N LYS A 26 -10.93 -13.74 3.08
CA LYS A 26 -12.13 -14.54 2.77
C LYS A 26 -11.92 -15.61 1.70
N ASP A 27 -10.91 -15.45 0.85
CA ASP A 27 -10.51 -16.45 -0.13
C ASP A 27 -9.49 -17.47 0.43
N GLY A 28 -9.06 -17.35 1.69
CA GLY A 28 -8.03 -18.20 2.31
C GLY A 28 -6.60 -17.74 2.05
N ALA A 29 -6.37 -16.43 1.84
CA ALA A 29 -5.04 -15.88 1.61
C ALA A 29 -4.22 -15.74 2.91
N ASN A 30 -2.89 -15.73 2.76
CA ASN A 30 -1.96 -15.33 3.82
C ASN A 30 -1.74 -13.80 3.72
N ILE A 31 -1.91 -13.06 4.80
CA ILE A 31 -1.79 -11.61 4.82
C ILE A 31 -0.64 -11.17 5.73
N VAL A 32 0.30 -10.43 5.15
CA VAL A 32 1.34 -9.73 5.92
C VAL A 32 0.87 -8.30 6.17
N ILE A 33 0.66 -7.97 7.45
CA ILE A 33 0.20 -6.65 7.88
C ILE A 33 1.43 -5.82 8.23
N ALA A 34 1.91 -5.02 7.28
CA ALA A 34 3.08 -4.14 7.49
C ALA A 34 2.63 -2.75 7.94
N ALA A 35 2.57 -2.50 9.25
CA ALA A 35 2.22 -1.18 9.78
C ALA A 35 2.83 -0.89 11.16
N LYS A 36 2.90 0.40 11.51
CA LYS A 36 3.57 0.89 12.73
C LYS A 36 2.76 0.83 14.03
N THR A 37 1.44 0.66 13.97
CA THR A 37 0.59 0.77 15.17
C THR A 37 0.49 -0.57 15.91
N THR A 38 1.18 -0.68 17.05
CA THR A 38 1.14 -1.85 17.95
C THR A 38 0.28 -1.64 19.18
N GLN A 39 0.20 -0.41 19.67
CA GLN A 39 -0.62 -0.03 20.83
C GLN A 39 -1.84 0.77 20.39
N SER A 40 -2.93 0.63 21.15
CA SER A 40 -4.15 1.41 20.92
C SER A 40 -3.85 2.91 21.02
N HIS A 41 -4.35 3.69 20.06
CA HIS A 41 -4.15 5.13 20.01
C HIS A 41 -5.50 5.84 20.16
N PRO A 42 -5.65 6.85 21.03
CA PRO A 42 -6.95 7.48 21.31
C PRO A 42 -7.67 8.02 20.07
N LYS A 43 -6.91 8.44 19.05
CA LYS A 43 -7.42 9.03 17.80
C LYS A 43 -7.49 8.05 16.62
N LEU A 44 -6.88 6.86 16.71
CA LEU A 44 -6.73 5.94 15.59
C LEU A 44 -7.11 4.52 16.02
N PRO A 45 -8.26 3.98 15.59
CA PRO A 45 -8.68 2.65 15.98
C PRO A 45 -7.80 1.58 15.31
N GLY A 46 -7.69 0.43 15.97
CA GLY A 46 -7.02 -0.76 15.45
C GLY A 46 -5.49 -0.74 15.56
N THR A 47 -4.92 -1.91 15.75
CA THR A 47 -3.48 -2.20 15.73
C THR A 47 -3.21 -3.27 14.67
N ILE A 48 -1.93 -3.59 14.44
CA ILE A 48 -1.58 -4.75 13.62
C ILE A 48 -2.14 -6.06 14.20
N TYR A 49 -2.29 -6.14 15.53
CA TYR A 49 -2.79 -7.35 16.22
C TYR A 49 -4.30 -7.51 16.09
N THR A 50 -5.08 -6.44 16.31
CA THR A 50 -6.54 -6.52 16.10
C THR A 50 -6.87 -6.77 14.63
N ALA A 51 -6.08 -6.22 13.69
CA ALA A 51 -6.25 -6.52 12.28
C ALA A 51 -5.93 -7.99 11.95
N ALA A 52 -4.95 -8.60 12.63
CA ALA A 52 -4.63 -10.01 12.48
C ALA A 52 -5.80 -10.90 12.94
N GLU A 53 -6.36 -10.62 14.11
CA GLU A 53 -7.54 -11.33 14.64
C GLU A 53 -8.73 -11.27 13.66
N GLU A 54 -9.02 -10.09 13.11
CA GLU A 54 -10.09 -9.92 12.12
C GLU A 54 -9.83 -10.68 10.82
N ILE A 55 -8.56 -10.77 10.37
CA ILE A 55 -8.16 -11.51 9.18
C ILE A 55 -8.29 -13.02 9.37
N GLU A 56 -7.86 -13.53 10.53
CA GLU A 56 -7.99 -14.93 10.89
C GLU A 56 -9.46 -15.34 11.03
N ALA A 57 -10.28 -14.50 11.68
CA ALA A 57 -11.72 -14.70 11.77
C ALA A 57 -12.42 -14.68 10.40
N ALA A 58 -11.85 -13.98 9.41
CA ALA A 58 -12.35 -13.96 8.03
C ALA A 58 -11.94 -15.19 7.20
N GLY A 59 -11.10 -16.09 7.74
CA GLY A 59 -10.66 -17.33 7.09
C GLY A 59 -9.25 -17.28 6.47
N GLY A 60 -8.52 -16.17 6.66
CA GLY A 60 -7.13 -16.04 6.21
C GLY A 60 -6.12 -16.46 7.27
N LYS A 61 -4.83 -16.32 6.94
CA LYS A 61 -3.73 -16.39 7.92
C LYS A 61 -3.09 -15.02 8.04
N ALA A 62 -2.77 -14.57 9.24
CA ALA A 62 -2.18 -13.24 9.45
C ALA A 62 -0.72 -13.32 9.92
N LEU A 63 0.10 -12.38 9.46
CA LEU A 63 1.44 -12.11 9.99
C LEU A 63 1.54 -10.61 10.30
N PRO A 64 1.32 -10.19 11.57
CA PRO A 64 1.47 -8.81 11.98
C PRO A 64 2.95 -8.42 12.10
N CYS A 65 3.40 -7.47 11.27
CA CYS A 65 4.76 -6.96 11.26
C CYS A 65 4.79 -5.46 11.64
N ILE A 66 5.62 -5.11 12.62
CA ILE A 66 5.89 -3.72 12.95
C ILE A 66 6.75 -3.12 11.84
N VAL A 67 6.15 -2.26 11.03
CA VAL A 67 6.83 -1.64 9.89
C VAL A 67 6.50 -0.16 9.80
N ASP A 68 7.53 0.67 9.91
CA ASP A 68 7.56 2.01 9.35
C ASP A 68 8.22 1.96 7.97
N VAL A 69 7.46 2.22 6.90
CA VAL A 69 7.95 2.15 5.51
C VAL A 69 9.03 3.19 5.18
N ARG A 70 9.33 4.09 6.11
CA ARG A 70 10.47 5.02 6.01
C ARG A 70 11.80 4.34 6.36
N ASP A 71 11.76 3.21 7.05
CA ASP A 71 12.92 2.43 7.47
C ASP A 71 13.06 1.19 6.57
N GLU A 72 14.11 1.17 5.74
CA GLU A 72 14.37 0.07 4.79
C GLU A 72 14.66 -1.24 5.52
N GLN A 73 15.28 -1.20 6.70
CA GLN A 73 15.58 -2.40 7.47
C GLN A 73 14.29 -3.04 8.00
N GLN A 74 13.32 -2.24 8.45
CA GLN A 74 12.02 -2.77 8.90
C GLN A 74 11.23 -3.39 7.75
N ILE A 75 11.32 -2.83 6.53
CA ILE A 75 10.73 -3.41 5.33
C ILE A 75 11.37 -4.77 5.05
N ASN A 76 12.72 -4.84 4.97
CA ASN A 76 13.44 -6.07 4.67
C ASN A 76 13.15 -7.17 5.70
N ASN A 77 13.20 -6.85 6.99
CA ASN A 77 12.89 -7.79 8.06
C ASN A 77 11.46 -8.36 7.95
N ALA A 78 10.48 -7.55 7.54
CA ALA A 78 9.10 -8.01 7.37
C ALA A 78 8.94 -8.89 6.12
N VAL A 79 9.65 -8.58 5.03
CA VAL A 79 9.70 -9.40 3.82
C VAL A 79 10.35 -10.75 4.12
N GLU A 80 11.48 -10.78 4.82
CA GLU A 80 12.14 -12.03 5.24
C GLU A 80 11.20 -12.90 6.09
N LYS A 81 10.56 -12.32 7.11
CA LYS A 81 9.57 -13.04 7.94
C LYS A 81 8.40 -13.59 7.13
N ALA A 82 7.93 -12.85 6.12
CA ALA A 82 6.85 -13.30 5.24
C ALA A 82 7.29 -14.53 4.42
N VAL A 83 8.49 -14.48 3.86
CA VAL A 83 9.06 -15.56 3.05
C VAL A 83 9.35 -16.79 3.92
N GLU A 84 9.90 -16.62 5.11
CA GLU A 84 10.10 -17.71 6.08
C GLU A 84 8.77 -18.37 6.48
N LYS A 85 7.73 -17.56 6.75
CA LYS A 85 6.45 -18.06 7.24
C LYS A 85 5.58 -18.70 6.15
N PHE A 86 5.56 -18.11 4.96
CA PHE A 86 4.60 -18.47 3.91
C PHE A 86 5.26 -18.93 2.59
N GLY A 87 6.59 -18.96 2.52
CA GLY A 87 7.35 -19.47 1.37
C GLY A 87 7.52 -18.49 0.20
N GLY A 88 6.89 -17.32 0.24
CA GLY A 88 6.98 -16.32 -0.83
C GLY A 88 6.01 -15.16 -0.68
N ILE A 89 5.99 -14.28 -1.70
CA ILE A 89 5.07 -13.14 -1.80
C ILE A 89 4.49 -13.15 -3.21
N ASP A 90 3.16 -13.14 -3.31
CA ASP A 90 2.43 -13.19 -4.58
C ASP A 90 1.88 -11.82 -5.00
N ILE A 91 1.52 -11.00 -4.01
CA ILE A 91 0.93 -9.69 -4.22
C ILE A 91 1.53 -8.70 -3.24
N LEU A 92 2.01 -7.56 -3.73
CA LEU A 92 2.31 -6.38 -2.94
C LEU A 92 1.22 -5.33 -3.12
N VAL A 93 0.73 -4.77 -2.02
CA VAL A 93 -0.19 -3.63 -2.01
C VAL A 93 0.46 -2.46 -1.28
N ASN A 94 0.88 -1.45 -2.05
CA ASN A 94 1.41 -0.19 -1.52
C ASN A 94 0.25 0.74 -1.16
N ASN A 95 -0.23 0.62 0.09
CA ASN A 95 -1.35 1.40 0.62
C ASN A 95 -0.94 2.44 1.67
N ALA A 96 0.20 2.27 2.36
CA ALA A 96 0.65 3.26 3.35
C ALA A 96 0.79 4.65 2.71
N SER A 97 0.24 5.67 3.36
CA SER A 97 0.35 7.07 2.89
C SER A 97 0.27 8.06 4.05
N ALA A 98 0.87 9.22 3.85
CA ALA A 98 0.72 10.42 4.66
C ALA A 98 0.13 11.54 3.81
N ILE A 99 -0.62 12.42 4.48
CA ILE A 99 -1.35 13.53 3.85
C ILE A 99 -1.16 14.82 4.65
N SER A 100 -0.95 15.93 3.94
CA SER A 100 -1.01 17.30 4.45
C SER A 100 -1.57 18.16 3.32
N LEU A 101 -2.74 18.77 3.53
CA LEU A 101 -3.41 19.59 2.53
C LEU A 101 -3.10 21.09 2.71
N THR A 102 -1.81 21.38 2.90
CA THR A 102 -1.25 22.72 3.09
C THR A 102 -0.54 23.18 1.81
N ASN A 103 -0.49 24.49 1.54
CA ASN A 103 0.24 25.01 0.38
C ASN A 103 1.72 25.27 0.74
N THR A 104 2.48 25.87 -0.17
CA THR A 104 3.95 25.91 -0.11
C THR A 104 4.49 26.59 1.14
N LEU A 105 3.94 27.74 1.53
CA LEU A 105 4.42 28.50 2.71
C LEU A 105 3.92 27.89 4.03
N GLU A 106 2.81 27.17 4.00
CA GLU A 106 2.15 26.61 5.19
C GLU A 106 2.59 25.18 5.49
N THR A 107 3.22 24.49 4.53
CA THR A 107 3.65 23.10 4.73
C THR A 107 4.98 23.08 5.48
N PRO A 108 5.03 22.62 6.74
CA PRO A 108 6.30 22.50 7.44
C PRO A 108 7.18 21.45 6.73
N THR A 109 8.50 21.66 6.68
CA THR A 109 9.44 20.72 6.05
C THR A 109 9.24 19.28 6.52
N LYS A 110 9.04 19.08 7.83
CA LYS A 110 8.76 17.76 8.42
C LYS A 110 7.54 17.05 7.82
N ARG A 111 6.55 17.79 7.29
CA ARG A 111 5.38 17.24 6.58
C ARG A 111 5.68 16.94 5.12
N VAL A 112 6.48 17.77 4.45
CA VAL A 112 7.00 17.46 3.11
C VAL A 112 7.78 16.15 3.16
N ASP A 113 8.75 16.04 4.08
CA ASP A 113 9.56 14.85 4.28
C ASP A 113 8.70 13.63 4.60
N LEU A 114 7.70 13.79 5.47
CA LEU A 114 6.80 12.69 5.81
C LEU A 114 6.03 12.19 4.59
N MET A 115 5.47 13.08 3.77
CA MET A 115 4.72 12.68 2.57
C MET A 115 5.62 12.02 1.54
N MET A 116 6.79 12.60 1.25
CA MET A 116 7.72 12.01 0.28
C MET A 116 8.28 10.66 0.75
N ASN A 117 8.64 10.56 2.03
CA ASN A 117 9.24 9.35 2.59
C ASN A 117 8.24 8.21 2.76
N VAL A 118 6.99 8.48 3.14
CA VAL A 118 5.97 7.44 3.29
C VAL A 118 5.36 7.06 1.94
N ASN A 119 5.01 8.04 1.10
CA ASN A 119 4.28 7.79 -0.14
C ASN A 119 5.22 7.26 -1.22
N THR A 120 6.08 8.13 -1.77
CA THR A 120 6.95 7.79 -2.91
C THR A 120 8.07 6.83 -2.51
N ARG A 121 8.91 7.23 -1.55
CA ARG A 121 10.07 6.41 -1.14
C ARG A 121 9.63 5.08 -0.53
N GLY A 122 8.64 5.10 0.36
CA GLY A 122 8.10 3.88 0.96
C GLY A 122 7.55 2.89 -0.07
N THR A 123 6.82 3.38 -1.08
CA THR A 123 6.36 2.56 -2.22
C THR A 123 7.53 1.98 -2.99
N TYR A 124 8.51 2.79 -3.35
CA TYR A 124 9.69 2.34 -4.10
C TYR A 124 10.46 1.24 -3.34
N LEU A 125 10.77 1.46 -2.06
CA LEU A 125 11.56 0.52 -1.26
C LEU A 125 10.81 -0.77 -0.98
N THR A 126 9.51 -0.70 -0.69
CA THR A 126 8.71 -1.91 -0.45
C THR A 126 8.60 -2.73 -1.73
N SER A 127 8.38 -2.08 -2.88
CA SER A 127 8.42 -2.75 -4.19
C SER A 127 9.78 -3.41 -4.43
N LYS A 128 10.88 -2.66 -4.28
CA LYS A 128 12.25 -3.18 -4.42
C LYS A 128 12.48 -4.44 -3.58
N ALA A 129 12.05 -4.46 -2.32
CA ALA A 129 12.23 -5.59 -1.43
C ALA A 129 11.36 -6.81 -1.82
N CYS A 130 10.15 -6.59 -2.36
CA CYS A 130 9.23 -7.67 -2.73
C CYS A 130 9.51 -8.27 -4.12
N ILE A 131 10.05 -7.48 -5.06
CA ILE A 131 10.26 -7.88 -6.48
C ILE A 131 10.97 -9.24 -6.63
N PRO A 132 12.07 -9.55 -5.92
CA PRO A 132 12.75 -10.85 -6.07
C PRO A 132 11.86 -12.06 -5.76
N PHE A 133 10.84 -11.89 -4.92
CA PHE A 133 9.89 -12.94 -4.56
C PHE A 133 8.67 -12.94 -5.48
N LEU A 134 8.22 -11.75 -5.91
CA LEU A 134 7.16 -11.60 -6.90
C LEU A 134 7.55 -12.25 -8.25
N LYS A 135 8.81 -12.13 -8.69
CA LYS A 135 9.31 -12.81 -9.90
C LYS A 135 9.17 -14.34 -9.86
N LYS A 136 9.02 -14.93 -8.67
CA LYS A 136 8.84 -16.38 -8.48
C LYS A 136 7.36 -16.78 -8.34
N SER A 137 6.46 -15.81 -8.20
CA SER A 137 5.03 -16.04 -8.04
C SER A 137 4.36 -16.36 -9.37
N LYS A 138 3.31 -17.18 -9.33
CA LYS A 138 2.41 -17.41 -10.48
C LYS A 138 1.34 -16.32 -10.63
N ILE A 139 1.22 -15.42 -9.65
CA ILE A 139 0.24 -14.32 -9.61
C ILE A 139 0.94 -12.98 -9.85
N ALA A 140 2.05 -12.72 -9.15
CA ALA A 140 2.95 -11.58 -9.36
C ALA A 140 2.26 -10.23 -9.62
N HIS A 141 1.67 -9.62 -8.58
CA HIS A 141 1.08 -8.28 -8.67
C HIS A 141 1.73 -7.25 -7.73
N ILE A 142 1.92 -6.02 -8.23
CA ILE A 142 2.12 -4.82 -7.42
C ILE A 142 0.94 -3.88 -7.65
N LEU A 143 0.25 -3.50 -6.58
CA LEU A 143 -0.86 -2.57 -6.60
C LEU A 143 -0.57 -1.33 -5.77
N ASN A 144 -0.44 -0.19 -6.43
CA ASN A 144 -0.24 1.10 -5.76
C ASN A 144 -1.59 1.79 -5.57
N LEU A 145 -1.91 2.19 -4.32
CA LEU A 145 -3.12 2.95 -4.03
C LEU A 145 -2.86 4.43 -4.34
N SER A 146 -2.77 4.78 -5.62
CA SER A 146 -2.38 6.10 -6.12
C SER A 146 -3.23 6.53 -7.32
N PRO A 147 -3.38 7.84 -7.56
CA PRO A 147 -4.28 8.37 -8.59
C PRO A 147 -3.71 8.24 -10.01
N PRO A 148 -4.54 8.34 -11.05
CA PRO A 148 -4.07 8.63 -12.40
C PRO A 148 -3.25 9.93 -12.44
N LEU A 149 -2.25 9.99 -13.32
CA LEU A 149 -1.42 11.19 -13.52
C LEU A 149 -2.19 12.25 -14.32
N ASN A 150 -2.98 13.06 -13.63
CA ASN A 150 -3.68 14.21 -14.23
C ASN A 150 -2.83 15.48 -14.10
N LEU A 151 -2.21 15.93 -15.19
CA LEU A 151 -1.33 17.09 -15.22
C LEU A 151 -2.05 18.45 -15.28
N ASN A 152 -3.38 18.48 -15.07
CA ASN A 152 -4.10 19.74 -14.96
C ASN A 152 -3.59 20.54 -13.75
N PRO A 153 -3.11 21.80 -13.94
CA PRO A 153 -2.56 22.63 -12.87
C PRO A 153 -3.50 22.84 -11.67
N VAL A 154 -4.82 22.67 -11.85
CA VAL A 154 -5.79 22.76 -10.73
C VAL A 154 -5.44 21.82 -9.57
N TRP A 155 -4.87 20.64 -9.85
CA TRP A 155 -4.49 19.65 -8.83
C TRP A 155 -3.17 19.96 -8.14
N PHE A 156 -2.39 20.90 -8.66
CA PHE A 156 -1.12 21.34 -8.10
C PHE A 156 -1.24 22.71 -7.41
N LYS A 157 -2.25 23.51 -7.80
CA LYS A 157 -2.53 24.82 -7.23
C LYS A 157 -2.70 24.77 -5.70
N GLN A 158 -3.39 23.75 -5.22
CA GLN A 158 -3.53 23.46 -3.79
C GLN A 158 -2.66 22.25 -3.45
N HIS A 159 -2.12 22.19 -2.24
CA HIS A 159 -1.44 21.00 -1.69
C HIS A 159 -0.39 20.35 -2.61
N CYS A 160 0.42 21.16 -3.30
CA CYS A 160 1.40 20.72 -4.30
C CYS A 160 2.30 19.58 -3.79
N ALA A 161 2.82 19.68 -2.55
CA ALA A 161 3.67 18.63 -1.96
C ALA A 161 2.96 17.28 -1.84
N TYR A 162 1.67 17.25 -1.49
CA TYR A 162 0.89 16.02 -1.42
C TYR A 162 0.62 15.45 -2.82
N THR A 163 0.28 16.31 -3.79
CA THR A 163 0.06 15.91 -5.19
C THR A 163 1.31 15.24 -5.75
N ILE A 164 2.49 15.85 -5.59
CA ILE A 164 3.78 15.27 -6.01
C ILE A 164 4.02 13.93 -5.31
N ALA A 165 3.80 13.85 -4.00
CA ALA A 165 4.04 12.61 -3.25
C ALA A 165 3.12 11.46 -3.70
N LYS A 166 1.85 11.71 -4.04
CA LYS A 166 0.94 10.69 -4.58
C LYS A 166 1.23 10.36 -6.04
N TYR A 167 1.61 11.35 -6.84
CA TYR A 167 1.97 11.13 -8.24
C TYR A 167 3.28 10.35 -8.35
N GLY A 168 4.23 10.53 -7.42
CA GLY A 168 5.44 9.71 -7.34
C GLY A 168 5.13 8.22 -7.22
N MET A 169 4.12 7.82 -6.45
CA MET A 169 3.66 6.42 -6.38
C MET A 169 3.14 5.91 -7.75
N SER A 170 2.42 6.76 -8.49
CA SER A 170 1.91 6.40 -9.83
C SER A 170 3.02 6.42 -10.89
N MET A 171 4.04 7.27 -10.73
CA MET A 171 5.24 7.22 -11.58
C MET A 171 6.05 5.94 -11.34
N CYS A 172 6.08 5.40 -10.10
CA CYS A 172 6.61 4.06 -9.87
C CYS A 172 5.84 2.99 -10.67
N VAL A 173 4.52 3.14 -10.85
CA VAL A 173 3.74 2.22 -11.68
C VAL A 173 4.20 2.28 -13.13
N LEU A 174 4.30 3.49 -13.71
CA LEU A 174 4.79 3.66 -15.08
C LEU A 174 6.15 3.00 -15.31
N GLY A 175 7.12 3.26 -14.41
CA GLY A 175 8.47 2.71 -14.54
C GLY A 175 8.50 1.20 -14.36
N MET A 176 7.94 0.70 -13.25
CA MET A 176 8.03 -0.72 -12.89
C MET A 176 7.19 -1.63 -13.78
N ALA A 177 6.07 -1.14 -14.34
CA ALA A 177 5.26 -1.92 -15.27
C ALA A 177 6.03 -2.29 -16.53
N GLU A 178 6.81 -1.36 -17.09
CA GLU A 178 7.66 -1.63 -18.25
C GLU A 178 8.95 -2.37 -17.85
N GLU A 179 9.55 -2.02 -16.71
CA GLU A 179 10.78 -2.68 -16.21
C GLU A 179 10.59 -4.18 -15.96
N PHE A 180 9.40 -4.59 -15.52
CA PHE A 180 9.08 -5.99 -15.19
C PHE A 180 8.02 -6.60 -16.11
N LYS A 181 7.92 -6.10 -17.34
CA LYS A 181 6.95 -6.57 -18.33
C LYS A 181 7.14 -8.07 -18.60
N GLY A 182 6.04 -8.82 -18.54
CA GLY A 182 6.05 -10.28 -18.67
C GLY A 182 6.45 -11.04 -17.40
N GLU A 183 6.86 -10.34 -16.35
CA GLU A 183 7.24 -10.94 -15.05
C GLU A 183 6.28 -10.55 -13.92
N ILE A 184 5.94 -9.26 -13.78
CA ILE A 184 5.12 -8.73 -12.68
C ILE A 184 4.11 -7.71 -13.22
N ALA A 185 2.83 -7.88 -12.88
CA ALA A 185 1.79 -6.91 -13.20
C ALA A 185 1.80 -5.75 -12.20
N VAL A 186 2.13 -4.54 -12.65
CA VAL A 186 2.19 -3.34 -11.81
C VAL A 186 1.08 -2.35 -12.21
N ASN A 187 0.18 -2.00 -11.29
CA ASN A 187 -0.99 -1.16 -11.58
C ASN A 187 -1.29 -0.16 -10.45
N ALA A 188 -2.10 0.86 -10.77
CA ALA A 188 -2.62 1.80 -9.76
C ALA A 188 -4.14 1.66 -9.56
N LEU A 189 -4.59 1.87 -8.32
CA LEU A 189 -6.00 1.88 -7.96
C LEU A 189 -6.34 3.13 -7.13
N TRP A 190 -7.38 3.85 -7.53
CA TRP A 190 -7.80 5.07 -6.85
C TRP A 190 -9.32 5.16 -6.67
N PRO A 191 -9.85 5.57 -5.50
CA PRO A 191 -11.29 5.78 -5.35
C PRO A 191 -11.77 6.99 -6.19
N ARG A 192 -12.86 6.81 -6.93
CA ARG A 192 -13.54 7.85 -7.73
C ARG A 192 -14.19 8.92 -6.85
N THR A 193 -14.59 8.57 -5.63
CA THR A 193 -15.19 9.51 -4.67
C THR A 193 -14.19 9.84 -3.57
N GLY A 194 -14.10 11.12 -3.17
CA GLY A 194 -13.33 11.53 -2.01
C GLY A 194 -13.80 10.82 -0.73
N MET A 195 -12.86 10.45 0.14
CA MET A 195 -13.12 9.76 1.39
C MET A 195 -13.71 10.71 2.44
N TYR A 196 -14.92 11.23 2.22
CA TYR A 196 -15.60 12.15 3.15
C TYR A 196 -16.87 11.58 3.79
N PHE A 197 -17.36 10.40 3.40
CA PHE A 197 -18.67 9.92 3.87
C PHE A 197 -18.64 8.48 4.40
N LYS A 198 -19.11 8.34 5.65
CA LYS A 198 -19.08 7.12 6.47
C LYS A 198 -19.92 5.94 5.94
N LYS A 199 -20.64 6.05 4.82
CA LYS A 199 -21.56 5.00 4.31
C LYS A 199 -21.84 5.08 2.78
N SER A 200 -20.85 5.33 1.93
CA SER A 200 -21.06 5.32 0.48
C SER A 200 -20.20 4.26 -0.21
N PHE A 201 -20.79 3.56 -1.19
CA PHE A 201 -20.10 2.62 -2.08
C PHE A 201 -18.89 3.32 -2.73
N ILE A 202 -17.68 2.88 -2.36
CA ILE A 202 -16.44 3.39 -2.99
C ILE A 202 -16.37 2.77 -4.39
N ARG A 203 -16.59 3.60 -5.42
CA ARG A 203 -16.25 3.24 -6.79
C ARG A 203 -14.77 3.49 -6.99
N PHE A 204 -14.04 2.59 -7.63
CA PHE A 204 -12.62 2.78 -7.94
C PHE A 204 -12.43 3.09 -9.42
N ALA A 205 -11.51 4.00 -9.73
CA ALA A 205 -10.84 4.10 -11.00
C ALA A 205 -9.60 3.19 -10.94
N VAL A 206 -9.50 2.26 -11.89
CA VAL A 206 -8.29 1.46 -12.08
C VAL A 206 -7.50 2.14 -13.18
N THR A 207 -6.22 2.43 -12.94
CA THR A 207 -5.29 2.74 -14.03
C THR A 207 -4.55 1.46 -14.33
N VAL A 208 -5.03 0.79 -15.38
CA VAL A 208 -4.32 -0.33 -16.02
C VAL A 208 -3.50 0.29 -17.14
N PHE A 209 -2.20 0.06 -17.13
CA PHE A 209 -1.36 0.32 -18.29
C PHE A 209 -1.38 -0.96 -19.12
N ASP A 210 -2.46 -1.14 -19.88
CA ASP A 210 -2.59 -2.24 -20.83
C ASP A 210 -1.61 -2.03 -22.00
N ASN A 211 -0.96 -3.13 -22.40
CA ASN A 211 -0.56 -3.39 -23.77
C ASN A 211 -1.16 -4.74 -24.16
#